data_AF-A0AAN5D4I2-F1
#
_entry.id   AF-A0AAN5D4I2-F1
#
_cell.length_a   1.000
_cell.length_b   1.000
_cell.length_c   1.000
_cell.angle_alpha   90.00
_cell.angle_beta   90.00
_cell.angle_gamma   90.00
#
_symmetry.space_group_name_H-M   'P 1'
#
loop_
_entity.id
_entity.type
_entity.pdbx_description
1 polymer ?
#
loop_
_entity_poly.entity_id
_entity_poly.type
_entity_poly.pdbx_seq_one_letter_code
_entity_poly.pdbx_strand_id
1 'polypeptide(L)'
;MVIIGGARSVSSSSMSFASGLVAVSAFRGGGGYSSKPRVDQTITSATIYWAIFLNESSVVSAKSDKRVWIARPDAPIAVKDDLIYFWDPKYFPNLQEKCTHFVTSNSKQDINICDMKGMNRCSRRIDGARELRHHMFITPESDLLTTFGWLCPNQTVCCEWECCDPHKDYSDAIFMVMLLAFVLLGICIVICLAIPEKKHHYSPAERQGRTIYTSQM
;
A
#
# COMPACT_ATOMS: atom_id res chain seq x y z
N MET A 1 -13.57 -15.49 47.61
CA MET A 1 -12.60 -14.43 47.27
C MET A 1 -11.42 -15.09 46.59
N VAL A 2 -11.37 -15.05 45.26
CA VAL A 2 -10.36 -15.72 44.45
C VAL A 2 -9.47 -14.64 43.86
N ILE A 3 -8.24 -14.56 44.35
CA ILE A 3 -7.20 -13.69 43.80
C ILE A 3 -6.44 -14.53 42.77
N ILE A 4 -6.64 -14.22 41.49
CA ILE A 4 -5.77 -14.72 40.41
C ILE A 4 -4.89 -13.55 39.99
N GLY A 5 -3.66 -13.55 40.49
CA GLY A 5 -2.56 -12.72 40.02
C GLY A 5 -1.76 -13.46 38.95
N GLY A 6 -1.22 -12.74 37.96
CA GLY A 6 -0.31 -13.33 36.98
C GLY A 6 -0.05 -12.52 35.73
N ALA A 7 0.22 -11.22 35.83
CA ALA A 7 0.86 -10.47 34.75
C ALA A 7 2.32 -10.19 35.13
N ARG A 8 3.26 -10.83 34.42
CA ARG A 8 4.65 -10.38 34.30
C ARG A 8 5.19 -10.75 32.92
N SER A 9 5.29 -9.75 32.06
CA SER A 9 6.31 -9.71 31.01
C SER A 9 7.24 -8.55 31.36
N VAL A 10 8.26 -8.88 32.17
CA VAL A 10 9.41 -8.01 32.42
C VAL A 10 10.52 -8.56 31.54
N SER A 11 10.90 -7.84 30.49
CA SER A 11 12.17 -8.08 29.82
C SER A 11 13.17 -7.08 30.40
N SER A 12 13.73 -7.40 31.57
CA SER A 12 14.86 -6.69 32.15
C SER A 12 16.15 -7.32 31.61
N SER A 13 16.83 -6.65 30.69
CA SER A 13 18.19 -7.01 30.31
C SER A 13 19.17 -6.28 31.24
N SER A 14 19.55 -6.93 32.34
CA SER A 14 20.72 -6.52 33.14
C SER A 14 21.98 -7.08 32.48
N MET A 15 22.85 -6.20 31.97
CA MET A 15 24.19 -6.59 31.50
C MET A 15 25.19 -6.38 32.64
N SER A 16 25.69 -7.48 33.20
CA SER A 16 26.95 -7.49 33.98
C SER A 16 28.10 -7.68 33.00
N PHE A 17 29.07 -6.77 33.03
CA PHE A 17 30.24 -6.79 32.17
C PHE A 17 31.35 -7.64 32.82
N ALA A 18 31.64 -8.79 32.22
CA ALA A 18 32.92 -9.48 32.41
C ALA A 18 33.39 -10.02 31.05
N SER A 19 34.50 -9.45 30.58
CA SER A 19 35.41 -9.98 29.56
C SER A 19 34.81 -10.39 28.20
N GLY A 20 34.89 -9.45 27.24
CA GLY A 20 35.58 -9.74 25.98
C GLY A 20 34.83 -10.56 24.93
N LEU A 21 33.67 -10.10 24.48
CA LEU A 21 33.17 -10.36 23.12
C LEU A 21 32.45 -9.11 22.62
N VAL A 22 32.89 -8.57 21.48
CA VAL A 22 32.18 -7.50 20.77
C VAL A 22 30.95 -8.12 20.11
N ALA A 23 29.83 -8.12 20.81
CA ALA A 23 28.53 -8.40 20.22
C ALA A 23 28.00 -7.10 19.58
N VAL A 24 28.06 -7.01 18.25
CA VAL A 24 27.32 -5.99 17.52
C VAL A 24 25.85 -6.38 17.58
N SER A 25 25.12 -5.86 18.56
CA SER A 25 23.66 -5.87 18.55
C SER A 25 23.19 -4.93 17.45
N ALA A 26 22.84 -5.49 16.29
CA ALA A 26 22.12 -4.76 15.28
C ALA A 26 20.80 -4.27 15.89
N PHE A 27 20.63 -2.95 15.94
CA PHE A 27 19.37 -2.32 16.30
C PHE A 27 18.27 -2.86 15.38
N ARG A 28 17.38 -3.66 15.94
CA ARG A 28 16.11 -4.05 15.32
C ARG A 28 15.29 -2.77 15.25
N GLY A 29 15.25 -2.13 14.07
CA GLY A 29 14.51 -0.89 13.81
C GLY A 29 13.05 -1.06 14.18
N GLY A 30 12.70 -0.62 15.39
CA GLY A 30 11.36 -0.54 15.91
C GLY A 30 10.76 0.81 15.55
N GLY A 31 10.11 0.86 14.39
CA GLY A 31 9.31 1.98 13.92
C GLY A 31 8.47 1.45 12.78
N GLY A 32 7.24 1.03 13.10
CA GLY A 32 6.34 0.30 12.22
C GLY A 32 5.81 1.14 11.06
N TYR A 33 6.69 1.50 10.14
CA TYR A 33 6.32 1.80 8.76
C TYR A 33 6.83 0.65 7.92
N SER A 34 5.91 -0.12 7.35
CA SER A 34 6.24 -1.09 6.31
C SER A 34 6.77 -0.31 5.11
N SER A 35 8.08 -0.06 5.11
CA SER A 35 8.84 0.60 4.03
C SER A 35 9.04 -0.31 2.83
N LYS A 36 8.50 -1.54 2.88
CA LYS A 36 8.53 -2.46 1.75
C LYS A 36 7.42 -2.04 0.78
N PRO A 37 7.78 -1.67 -0.46
CA PRO A 37 6.78 -1.44 -1.50
C PRO A 37 5.96 -2.73 -1.64
N ARG A 38 4.65 -2.64 -1.42
CA ARG A 38 3.72 -3.76 -1.62
C ARG A 38 3.66 -4.01 -3.12
N VAL A 39 4.26 -5.10 -3.58
CA VAL A 39 4.32 -5.36 -5.02
C VAL A 39 3.08 -6.11 -5.50
N ASP A 40 2.42 -6.94 -4.67
CA ASP A 40 1.44 -7.89 -5.23
C ASP A 40 0.16 -8.15 -4.41
N GLN A 41 -0.10 -7.46 -3.29
CA GLN A 41 -1.24 -7.80 -2.44
C GLN A 41 -2.02 -6.57 -1.98
N THR A 42 -3.10 -6.27 -2.72
CA THR A 42 -4.09 -5.26 -2.36
C THR A 42 -4.85 -5.68 -1.11
N ILE A 43 -5.03 -4.77 -0.15
CA ILE A 43 -5.88 -5.03 1.00
C ILE A 43 -7.34 -5.01 0.58
N THR A 44 -7.97 -6.19 0.60
CA THR A 44 -9.40 -6.34 0.30
C THR A 44 -10.24 -6.25 1.58
N SER A 45 -11.52 -5.93 1.43
CA SER A 45 -12.48 -5.93 2.54
C SER A 45 -12.62 -7.30 3.21
N ALA A 46 -12.42 -8.41 2.46
CA ALA A 46 -12.33 -9.75 3.02
C ALA A 46 -11.13 -9.91 3.96
N THR A 47 -9.98 -9.30 3.65
CA THR A 47 -8.78 -9.33 4.50
C THR A 47 -9.03 -8.60 5.82
N ILE A 48 -9.72 -7.47 5.77
CA ILE A 48 -10.12 -6.71 6.97
C ILE A 48 -11.12 -7.54 7.80
N TYR A 49 -12.12 -8.14 7.15
CA TYR A 49 -13.07 -9.04 7.82
C TYR A 49 -12.34 -10.16 8.58
N TRP A 50 -11.41 -10.85 7.91
CA TRP A 50 -10.60 -11.85 8.57
C TRP A 50 -9.82 -11.27 9.73
N ALA A 51 -9.13 -10.14 9.58
CA ALA A 51 -8.37 -9.54 10.67
C ALA A 51 -9.21 -9.21 11.92
N ILE A 52 -10.49 -8.85 11.76
CA ILE A 52 -11.43 -8.57 12.86
C ILE A 52 -11.87 -9.88 13.54
N PHE A 53 -12.24 -10.90 12.75
CA PHE A 53 -12.91 -12.10 13.26
C PHE A 53 -11.98 -13.31 13.47
N LEU A 54 -10.72 -13.26 13.03
CA LEU A 54 -9.77 -14.38 13.22
C LEU A 54 -9.43 -14.61 14.70
N ASN A 55 -9.50 -13.56 15.52
CA ASN A 55 -9.22 -13.65 16.94
C ASN A 55 -10.45 -13.28 17.77
N GLU A 56 -11.22 -14.30 18.14
CA GLU A 56 -12.46 -14.19 18.92
C GLU A 56 -12.26 -13.47 20.27
N SER A 57 -11.03 -13.37 20.78
CA SER A 57 -10.77 -12.72 22.08
C SER A 57 -11.03 -11.20 22.09
N SER A 58 -11.05 -10.54 20.92
CA SER A 58 -11.33 -9.10 20.81
C SER A 58 -12.79 -8.76 20.46
N VAL A 59 -13.57 -9.76 20.05
CA VAL A 59 -14.90 -9.54 19.47
C VAL A 59 -15.91 -10.46 20.13
N VAL A 60 -16.84 -9.86 20.88
CA VAL A 60 -17.99 -10.60 21.43
C VAL A 60 -19.13 -10.48 20.43
N SER A 61 -19.29 -11.50 19.60
CA SER A 61 -20.43 -11.61 18.69
C SER A 61 -21.60 -12.28 19.42
N ALA A 62 -22.74 -11.60 19.51
CA ALA A 62 -23.97 -12.24 19.93
C ALA A 62 -24.48 -13.11 18.76
N LYS A 63 -24.59 -14.43 18.97
CA LYS A 63 -24.96 -15.44 17.94
C LYS A 63 -26.22 -15.14 17.10
N SER A 64 -27.05 -14.18 17.51
CA SER A 64 -28.33 -13.85 16.85
C SER A 64 -28.40 -12.43 16.30
N ASP A 65 -27.48 -11.54 16.70
CA ASP A 65 -27.56 -10.14 16.32
C ASP A 65 -26.41 -9.80 15.37
N LYS A 66 -26.74 -9.08 14.30
CA LYS A 66 -25.78 -8.39 13.41
C LYS A 66 -24.92 -7.34 14.15
N ARG A 67 -24.91 -7.37 15.48
CA ARG A 67 -24.21 -6.45 16.37
C ARG A 67 -22.94 -7.12 16.85
N VAL A 68 -21.85 -6.41 16.68
CA VAL A 68 -20.50 -6.83 17.03
C VAL A 68 -20.00 -5.89 18.10
N TRP A 69 -19.85 -6.40 19.33
CA TRP A 69 -19.36 -5.58 20.44
C TRP A 69 -17.84 -5.52 20.42
N ILE A 70 -17.31 -4.30 20.31
CA ILE A 70 -15.88 -4.03 20.33
C ILE A 70 -15.49 -3.64 21.75
N ALA A 71 -14.90 -4.58 22.49
CA ALA A 71 -14.60 -4.39 23.92
C ALA A 71 -13.57 -3.28 24.18
N ARG A 72 -12.67 -3.03 23.23
CA ARG A 72 -11.59 -2.02 23.33
C ARG A 72 -11.45 -1.25 22.01
N PRO A 73 -12.27 -0.21 21.80
CA PRO A 73 -12.22 0.58 20.56
C PRO A 73 -10.97 1.49 20.49
N ASP A 74 -10.27 1.69 21.61
CA ASP A 74 -8.96 2.32 21.71
C ASP A 74 -7.80 1.42 21.21
N ALA A 75 -8.03 0.10 21.13
CA ALA A 75 -7.04 -0.85 20.63
C ALA A 75 -7.20 -1.06 19.11
N PRO A 76 -6.25 -0.58 18.28
CA PRO A 76 -6.38 -0.69 16.83
C PRO A 76 -6.26 -2.14 16.36
N ILE A 77 -6.59 -2.36 15.09
CA ILE A 77 -6.47 -3.66 14.42
C ILE A 77 -5.25 -3.63 13.52
N ALA A 78 -4.35 -4.60 13.67
CA ALA A 78 -3.32 -4.84 12.66
C ALA A 78 -3.91 -5.71 11.55
N VAL A 79 -4.04 -5.13 10.37
CA VAL A 79 -4.29 -5.87 9.15
C VAL A 79 -2.94 -6.06 8.48
N LYS A 80 -2.77 -7.22 7.83
CA LYS A 80 -1.67 -7.62 6.96
C LYS A 80 -0.60 -6.54 6.64
N ASP A 81 0.67 -6.91 6.82
CA ASP A 81 1.83 -6.04 6.55
C ASP A 81 1.86 -4.76 7.39
N ASP A 82 1.52 -4.90 8.67
CA ASP A 82 1.55 -3.86 9.70
C ASP A 82 0.67 -2.62 9.40
N LEU A 83 -0.37 -2.75 8.56
CA LEU A 83 -1.33 -1.64 8.38
C LEU A 83 -2.28 -1.57 9.56
N ILE A 84 -2.26 -0.44 10.26
CA ILE A 84 -2.98 -0.27 11.50
C ILE A 84 -4.27 0.51 11.25
N TYR A 85 -5.39 -0.13 11.57
CA TYR A 85 -6.72 0.46 11.46
C TYR A 85 -7.24 0.85 12.83
N PHE A 86 -7.67 2.09 12.92
CA PHE A 86 -8.34 2.67 14.07
C PHE A 86 -9.84 2.66 13.83
N TRP A 87 -10.59 2.34 14.88
CA TRP A 87 -12.03 2.49 14.92
C TRP A 87 -12.34 3.99 14.96
N ASP A 88 -13.04 4.58 14.01
CA ASP A 88 -13.43 6.00 13.96
C ASP A 88 -12.32 7.08 14.16
N PRO A 89 -12.55 8.34 13.74
CA PRO A 89 -11.60 9.44 13.93
C PRO A 89 -11.26 9.74 15.40
N LYS A 90 -12.19 9.45 16.33
CA LYS A 90 -12.03 9.78 17.76
C LYS A 90 -11.01 8.90 18.48
N TYR A 91 -10.70 7.72 17.95
CA TYR A 91 -9.69 6.81 18.51
C TYR A 91 -8.34 6.88 17.77
N PHE A 92 -8.17 7.84 16.86
CA PHE A 92 -6.85 8.12 16.30
C PHE A 92 -5.91 8.69 17.35
N PRO A 93 -4.59 8.40 17.24
CA PRO A 93 -3.60 9.12 18.02
C PRO A 93 -3.64 10.62 17.73
N ASN A 94 -3.31 11.39 18.76
CA ASN A 94 -3.13 12.83 18.64
C ASN A 94 -1.87 13.13 17.81
N LEU A 95 -2.01 13.90 16.73
CA LEU A 95 -0.88 14.27 15.85
C LEU A 95 0.20 15.12 16.55
N GLN A 96 -0.11 15.70 17.71
CA GLN A 96 0.83 16.51 18.47
C GLN A 96 1.80 15.66 19.31
N GLU A 97 1.45 14.41 19.60
CA GLU A 97 2.32 13.52 20.36
C GLU A 97 3.50 13.06 19.50
N LYS A 98 4.68 13.00 20.11
CA LYS A 98 5.90 12.57 19.41
C LYS A 98 5.81 11.11 18.97
N CYS A 99 5.25 10.28 19.86
CA CYS A 99 5.03 8.86 19.65
C CYS A 99 3.82 8.42 20.48
N THR A 100 3.03 7.50 19.96
CA THR A 100 1.94 6.85 20.69
C THR A 100 2.11 5.34 20.60
N HIS A 101 1.92 4.69 21.74
CA HIS A 101 2.06 3.25 21.91
C HIS A 101 0.69 2.58 21.91
N PHE A 102 0.59 1.45 21.21
CA PHE A 102 -0.63 0.68 21.09
C PHE A 102 -0.36 -0.81 21.17
N VAL A 103 -1.30 -1.55 21.74
CA VAL A 103 -1.36 -3.00 21.63
C VAL A 103 -2.58 -3.38 20.79
N THR A 104 -2.34 -4.04 19.67
CA THR A 104 -3.42 -4.37 18.73
C THR A 104 -4.44 -5.32 19.36
N SER A 105 -5.70 -5.15 18.98
CA SER A 105 -6.80 -5.97 19.49
C SER A 105 -6.69 -7.42 19.04
N ASN A 106 -6.31 -7.65 17.78
CA ASN A 106 -6.36 -8.95 17.11
C ASN A 106 -5.05 -9.76 17.13
N SER A 107 -3.88 -9.13 17.09
CA SER A 107 -2.59 -9.86 17.12
C SER A 107 -1.83 -9.71 18.45
N LYS A 108 -2.30 -8.85 19.37
CA LYS A 108 -1.59 -8.44 20.60
C LYS A 108 -0.17 -7.94 20.29
N GLN A 109 0.04 -7.41 19.09
CA GLN A 109 1.30 -6.83 18.66
C GLN A 109 1.46 -5.47 19.32
N ASP A 110 2.65 -5.27 19.89
CA ASP A 110 3.08 -4.00 20.44
C ASP A 110 3.60 -3.11 19.30
N ILE A 111 2.96 -1.96 19.11
CA ILE A 111 3.24 -1.04 18.01
C ILE A 111 3.46 0.35 18.56
N ASN A 112 4.55 0.96 18.11
CA ASN A 112 4.86 2.35 18.40
C ASN A 112 4.82 3.15 17.10
N ILE A 113 3.94 4.15 17.05
CA ILE A 113 3.78 5.04 15.92
C ILE A 113 4.39 6.38 16.31
N CYS A 114 5.46 6.77 15.64
CA CYS A 114 6.19 8.02 15.88
C CYS A 114 6.16 8.92 14.65
N ASP A 115 6.31 10.22 14.85
CA ASP A 115 6.40 11.22 13.76
C ASP A 115 5.16 11.28 12.85
N MET A 116 3.99 11.43 13.46
CA MET A 116 2.71 11.48 12.73
C MET A 116 2.54 12.78 11.91
N LYS A 117 3.44 13.76 12.03
CA LYS A 117 3.44 14.97 11.20
C LYS A 117 3.71 14.65 9.72
N GLY A 118 4.44 13.57 9.48
CA GLY A 118 4.75 13.04 8.15
C GLY A 118 3.66 12.15 7.54
N MET A 119 2.47 12.08 8.14
CA MET A 119 1.39 11.19 7.73
C MET A 119 0.08 11.91 7.42
N ASN A 120 -0.55 11.43 6.35
CA ASN A 120 -1.93 11.72 5.99
C ASN A 120 -2.87 10.75 6.70
N ARG A 121 -3.97 11.27 7.24
CA ARG A 121 -5.05 10.47 7.80
C ARG A 121 -5.98 10.03 6.67
N CYS A 122 -6.17 8.73 6.53
CA CYS A 122 -7.12 8.13 5.62
C CYS A 122 -8.30 7.56 6.42
N SER A 123 -9.49 7.61 5.84
CA SER A 123 -10.68 7.03 6.46
C SER A 123 -11.67 6.54 5.41
N ARG A 124 -12.37 5.45 5.71
CA ARG A 124 -13.46 4.92 4.90
C ARG A 124 -14.55 4.35 5.79
N ARG A 125 -15.80 4.43 5.32
CA ARG A 125 -16.93 3.87 6.07
C ARG A 125 -16.88 2.35 6.09
N ILE A 126 -17.20 1.76 7.24
CA ILE A 126 -17.18 0.31 7.46
C ILE A 126 -18.20 -0.39 6.55
N ASP A 127 -19.35 0.23 6.29
CA ASP A 127 -20.37 -0.30 5.39
C ASP A 127 -19.96 -0.29 3.90
N GLY A 128 -18.88 0.40 3.56
CA GLY A 128 -18.22 0.30 2.26
C GLY A 128 -17.48 -1.03 2.06
N ALA A 129 -17.16 -1.78 3.12
CA ALA A 129 -16.58 -3.11 3.03
C ALA A 129 -17.70 -4.14 2.86
N ARG A 130 -17.71 -4.83 1.71
CA ARG A 130 -18.82 -5.73 1.32
C ARG A 130 -19.11 -6.81 2.37
N GLU A 131 -18.07 -7.39 2.96
CA GLU A 131 -18.14 -8.45 3.98
C GLU A 131 -18.59 -7.91 5.34
N LEU A 132 -18.40 -6.62 5.62
CA LEU A 132 -18.75 -5.98 6.88
C LEU A 132 -20.10 -5.24 6.83
N ARG A 133 -20.67 -5.03 5.64
CA ARG A 133 -21.92 -4.29 5.43
C ARG A 133 -23.11 -4.77 6.27
N HIS A 134 -23.13 -6.04 6.66
CA HIS A 134 -24.21 -6.62 7.46
C HIS A 134 -23.93 -6.61 8.97
N HIS A 135 -22.85 -5.98 9.42
CA HIS A 135 -22.46 -5.90 10.82
C HIS A 135 -22.53 -4.46 11.31
N MET A 136 -22.97 -4.30 12.57
CA MET A 136 -22.99 -3.04 13.31
C MET A 136 -21.99 -3.15 14.44
N PHE A 137 -20.98 -2.29 14.44
CA PHE A 137 -19.90 -2.31 15.43
C PHE A 137 -20.26 -1.35 16.56
N ILE A 138 -20.38 -1.86 17.78
CA ILE A 138 -20.89 -1.11 18.93
C ILE A 138 -19.85 -1.12 20.06
N THR A 139 -19.58 0.03 20.67
CA THR A 139 -18.67 0.16 21.82
C THR A 139 -19.37 -0.19 23.13
N PRO A 140 -18.65 -0.38 24.25
CA PRO A 140 -19.28 -0.61 25.56
C PRO A 140 -20.22 0.54 25.99
N GLU A 141 -19.96 1.75 25.52
CA GLU A 141 -20.78 2.95 25.75
C GLU A 141 -22.02 3.04 24.84
N SER A 142 -22.25 2.01 24.00
CA SER A 142 -23.32 1.95 22.99
C SER A 142 -23.15 2.93 21.82
N ASP A 143 -21.94 3.44 21.59
CA ASP A 143 -21.64 4.22 20.39
C ASP A 143 -21.55 3.30 19.18
N LEU A 144 -22.10 3.74 18.05
CA LEU A 144 -21.97 3.06 16.77
C LEU A 144 -20.66 3.49 16.09
N LEU A 145 -19.78 2.53 15.83
CA LEU A 145 -18.58 2.72 15.02
C LEU A 145 -18.96 2.63 13.55
N THR A 146 -18.61 3.65 12.76
CA THR A 146 -19.08 3.77 11.36
C THR A 146 -17.96 3.86 10.34
N THR A 147 -16.75 4.16 10.79
CA THR A 147 -15.59 4.36 9.93
C THR A 147 -14.37 3.62 10.45
N PHE A 148 -13.55 3.17 9.52
CA PHE A 148 -12.17 2.81 9.77
C PHE A 148 -11.29 3.96 9.32
N GLY A 149 -10.18 4.16 10.03
CA GLY A 149 -9.12 5.01 9.53
C GLY A 149 -7.74 4.44 9.75
N TRP A 150 -6.79 4.90 8.94
CA TRP A 150 -5.40 4.48 8.95
C TRP A 150 -4.50 5.67 8.61
N LEU A 151 -3.20 5.50 8.82
CA LEU A 151 -2.19 6.51 8.52
C LEU A 151 -1.40 6.10 7.28
N CYS A 152 -1.25 7.03 6.35
CA CYS A 152 -0.43 6.88 5.15
C CYS A 152 0.71 7.90 5.16
N PRO A 153 1.94 7.53 4.76
CA PRO A 153 3.03 8.50 4.59
C PRO A 153 2.65 9.63 3.62
N ASN A 154 3.18 10.84 3.81
CA ASN A 154 2.85 12.02 2.99
C ASN A 154 3.14 11.88 1.49
N GLN A 155 3.99 10.93 1.10
CA GLN A 155 4.30 10.62 -0.32
C GLN A 155 3.28 9.67 -0.97
N THR A 156 2.35 9.14 -0.18
CA THR A 156 1.32 8.19 -0.62
C THR A 156 -0.07 8.80 -0.50
N VAL A 157 -1.02 8.26 -1.27
CA VAL A 157 -2.41 8.68 -1.29
C VAL A 157 -3.32 7.62 -0.68
N CYS A 158 -4.46 8.04 -0.14
CA CYS A 158 -5.49 7.13 0.36
C CYS A 158 -6.15 6.41 -0.81
N CYS A 159 -5.98 5.11 -0.90
CA CYS A 159 -6.54 4.27 -1.96
C CYS A 159 -7.41 3.20 -1.35
N GLU A 160 -8.71 3.25 -1.61
CA GLU A 160 -9.63 2.21 -1.16
C GLU A 160 -9.52 1.88 0.33
N TRP A 161 -8.73 0.86 0.68
CA TRP A 161 -8.46 0.38 2.03
C TRP A 161 -6.99 0.50 2.42
N GLU A 162 -6.11 1.03 1.59
CA GLU A 162 -4.66 1.07 1.82
C GLU A 162 -4.03 2.40 1.40
N CYS A 163 -2.70 2.43 1.35
CA CYS A 163 -1.90 3.55 0.87
C CYS A 163 -1.33 3.18 -0.51
N CYS A 164 -1.63 3.95 -1.55
CA CYS A 164 -0.95 3.81 -2.85
C CYS A 164 0.19 4.81 -2.99
N ASP A 165 1.25 4.39 -3.67
CA ASP A 165 2.23 5.32 -4.23
C ASP A 165 1.83 5.64 -5.69
N PRO A 166 1.33 6.85 -5.99
CA PRO A 166 0.93 7.19 -7.34
C PRO A 166 2.12 7.14 -8.31
N HIS A 167 3.34 7.38 -7.86
CA HIS A 167 4.51 7.43 -8.74
C HIS A 167 4.93 6.04 -9.25
N LYS A 168 4.69 5.00 -8.45
CA LYS A 168 5.02 3.63 -8.81
C LYS A 168 4.19 3.14 -9.99
N ASP A 169 2.89 3.42 -9.98
CA ASP A 169 1.98 2.98 -11.04
C ASP A 169 2.30 3.63 -12.39
N TYR A 170 2.72 4.91 -12.39
CA TYR A 170 3.17 5.58 -13.60
C TYR A 170 4.50 5.05 -14.10
N SER A 171 5.45 4.74 -13.22
CA SER A 171 6.77 4.24 -13.60
C SER A 171 6.67 2.93 -14.37
N ASP A 172 5.86 1.98 -13.87
CA ASP A 172 5.71 0.67 -14.50
C ASP A 172 5.00 0.77 -15.86
N ALA A 173 3.95 1.59 -15.95
CA ALA A 173 3.25 1.84 -17.21
C ALA A 173 4.16 2.52 -18.24
N ILE A 174 4.92 3.55 -17.85
CA ILE A 174 5.85 4.27 -18.73
C ILE A 174 6.95 3.32 -19.20
N PHE A 175 7.51 2.50 -18.31
CA PHE A 175 8.53 1.52 -18.67
C PHE A 175 8.01 0.51 -19.70
N MET A 176 6.79 -0.01 -19.52
CA MET A 176 6.16 -0.94 -20.46
C MET A 176 5.90 -0.30 -21.83
N VAL A 177 5.43 0.96 -21.85
CA VAL A 177 5.22 1.71 -23.09
C VAL A 177 6.55 1.98 -23.82
N MET A 178 7.60 2.37 -23.09
CA MET A 178 8.92 2.60 -23.66
C MET A 178 9.52 1.31 -24.23
N LEU A 179 9.42 0.19 -23.50
CA LEU A 179 9.87 -1.12 -23.96
C LEU A 179 9.16 -1.52 -25.26
N LEU A 180 7.83 -1.35 -25.32
CA LEU A 180 7.05 -1.64 -26.53
C LEU A 180 7.49 -0.75 -27.71
N ALA A 181 7.73 0.54 -27.48
CA ALA A 181 8.21 1.46 -28.50
C ALA A 181 9.57 1.04 -29.07
N PHE A 182 10.51 0.60 -28.22
CA PHE A 182 11.81 0.10 -28.68
C PHE A 182 11.70 -1.18 -29.49
N VAL A 183 10.80 -2.10 -29.11
CA VAL A 183 10.54 -3.33 -29.89
C VAL A 183 9.98 -3.01 -31.27
N LEU A 184 9.01 -2.10 -31.35
CA LEU A 184 8.43 -1.67 -32.63
C LEU A 184 9.47 -0.98 -33.51
N LEU A 185 10.30 -0.09 -32.94
CA LEU A 185 11.40 0.56 -33.65
C LEU A 185 12.39 -0.48 -34.19
N GLY A 186 12.76 -1.48 -33.38
CA GLY A 186 13.64 -2.57 -33.79
C GLY A 186 13.07 -3.36 -34.96
N ILE A 187 11.77 -3.70 -34.93
CA ILE A 187 11.07 -4.37 -36.03
C ILE A 187 11.10 -3.50 -37.29
N CYS A 188 10.81 -2.20 -37.19
CA CYS A 188 10.86 -1.27 -38.32
C CYS A 188 12.26 -1.23 -38.96
N ILE A 189 13.33 -1.18 -38.15
CA ILE A 189 14.71 -1.19 -38.64
C ILE A 189 15.01 -2.49 -39.39
N VAL A 190 14.63 -3.65 -38.82
CA VAL A 190 14.84 -4.96 -39.46
C VAL A 190 14.10 -5.03 -40.81
N ILE A 191 12.85 -4.56 -40.88
CA ILE A 191 12.10 -4.51 -42.13
C ILE A 191 12.78 -3.59 -43.15
N CYS A 192 13.23 -2.40 -42.75
CA CYS A 192 13.91 -1.47 -43.65
C CYS A 192 15.22 -2.03 -44.21
N LEU A 193 15.96 -2.81 -43.41
CA LEU A 193 17.19 -3.48 -43.85
C LEU A 193 16.92 -4.74 -44.70
N ALA A 194 15.78 -5.41 -44.49
CA ALA A 194 15.41 -6.61 -45.22
C ALA A 194 14.79 -6.34 -46.59
N ILE A 195 14.31 -5.13 -46.86
CA ILE A 195 13.83 -4.75 -48.21
C ILE A 195 15.05 -4.67 -49.12
N PRO A 196 15.25 -5.62 -50.05
CA PRO A 196 16.33 -5.50 -51.01
C PRO A 196 16.09 -4.23 -51.82
N GLU A 197 17.13 -3.39 -51.97
CA GLU A 197 17.09 -2.29 -52.91
C GLU A 197 16.61 -2.84 -54.25
N LYS A 198 15.37 -2.53 -54.61
CA LYS A 198 14.95 -2.64 -56.00
C LYS A 198 15.81 -1.62 -56.73
N LYS A 199 16.91 -2.08 -57.33
CA LYS A 199 17.69 -1.29 -58.28
C LYS A 199 16.67 -0.74 -59.28
N HIS A 200 16.32 0.53 -59.12
CA HIS A 200 15.51 1.22 -60.10
C HIS A 200 16.36 1.20 -61.36
N HIS A 201 15.97 0.34 -62.30
CA HIS A 201 16.43 0.43 -63.68
C HIS A 201 15.93 1.78 -64.17
N TYR A 202 16.78 2.79 -64.00
CA TYR A 202 16.56 4.12 -64.52
C TYR A 202 16.56 3.95 -66.04
N SER A 203 15.36 3.88 -66.63
CA SER A 203 15.21 3.91 -68.08
C SER A 203 15.52 5.36 -68.49
N PRO A 204 16.61 5.63 -69.22
CA PRO A 204 16.91 6.98 -69.67
C PRO A 204 15.83 7.41 -70.64
N ALA A 205 14.93 8.27 -70.17
CA ALA A 205 13.93 8.91 -71.02
C ALA A 205 14.65 9.70 -72.11
N GLU A 206 14.32 9.28 -73.33
CA GLU A 206 14.66 9.79 -74.63
C GLU A 206 14.57 11.33 -74.68
N ARG A 207 15.73 11.95 -74.86
CA ARG A 207 15.92 13.39 -75.09
C ARG A 207 15.42 13.70 -76.52
N GLN A 208 14.11 13.76 -76.75
CA GLN A 208 13.55 14.21 -78.03
C GLN A 208 13.74 15.72 -78.19
N GLY A 209 14.41 16.08 -79.29
CA GLY A 209 14.88 17.42 -79.60
C GLY A 209 13.75 18.42 -79.86
N ARG A 210 13.92 19.61 -79.30
CA ARG A 210 13.18 20.81 -79.70
C ARG A 210 14.10 21.63 -80.60
N THR A 211 14.08 21.34 -81.90
CA THR A 211 14.63 22.21 -82.96
C THR A 211 13.45 23.01 -83.52
N ILE A 212 13.29 24.26 -83.11
CA ILE A 212 12.36 25.19 -83.79
C ILE A 212 13.23 26.21 -84.52
N TYR A 213 13.23 26.10 -85.85
CA TYR A 213 13.91 26.96 -86.78
C TYR A 213 13.30 28.37 -86.80
N THR A 214 14.18 29.36 -86.80
CA THR A 214 13.97 30.74 -87.22
C THR A 214 13.52 30.81 -88.68
N SER A 215 12.42 31.51 -88.95
CA SER A 215 11.97 31.90 -90.29
C SER A 215 11.92 33.42 -90.35
N GLN A 216 12.85 34.00 -91.12
CA GLN A 216 12.81 35.38 -91.58
C GLN A 216 11.59 35.60 -92.48
N MET A 217 10.88 36.72 -92.29
CA MET A 217 10.45 37.66 -93.32
C MET A 217 10.02 38.96 -92.65
#